data_AF-K1MH43-F1
#
_entry.id   AF-K1MH43-F1
#
_cell.length_a   1.000
_cell.length_b   1.000
_cell.length_c   1.000
_cell.angle_alpha   90.00
_cell.angle_beta   90.00
_cell.angle_gamma   90.00
#
_symmetry.space_group_name_H-M   'P 1'
#
loop_
_entity.id
_entity.type
_entity.pdbx_description
1 polymer ?
#
loop_
_entity_poly.entity_id
_entity_poly.type
_entity_poly.pdbx_seq_one_letter_code
_entity_poly.pdbx_strand_id
1 'polypeptide(L)'
;MQNRIKNFAKLAIEVGINVQPGEDVLITSPVESPELARLMTEAAYEAGARNVSIDWIDYPISRMTYQYQDIETLSEVPDYQVEKTRYQIAEKRSNRISISAADPDMFAGLDEEKISKAVRERSLKMKEFVKYTMNDIVSWLVISVPTRKWAQKVFPSLDEQAAYDKLWEVILDVSRVADSWEETKSNWENHLAILNEKARFLNEHQFDKVHYQSSNGTDLVVELPKNHIWMSAGSNNEKGDAFVPNIPTEEVFTAPYKKGVNGRLVATKPLVYNGVVINDFEFTFKDGAVVDFKAAEGEATLQQMLDSDPNARYLGEIALVPHHSPISDSGILFYNTLFDENASCHFALGKAYPTNVEGATELADDELESVGLNDALIHEDFMVGAPDLSIKAYKGGEVYDIFVDGNWA
;
A
#
# COMPACT_ATOMS: atom_id res chain seq x y z
N MET A 1 -13.79 -23.07 0.99
CA MET A 1 -13.20 -22.26 -0.11
C MET A 1 -14.24 -21.41 -0.83
N GLN A 2 -15.19 -21.98 -1.60
CA GLN A 2 -16.13 -21.18 -2.39
C GLN A 2 -16.98 -20.20 -1.56
N ASN A 3 -17.48 -20.62 -0.38
CA ASN A 3 -18.18 -19.72 0.54
C ASN A 3 -17.29 -18.58 1.04
N ARG A 4 -16.02 -18.87 1.37
CA ARG A 4 -15.04 -17.85 1.76
C ARG A 4 -14.81 -16.84 0.63
N ILE A 5 -14.67 -17.26 -0.63
CA ILE A 5 -14.52 -16.33 -1.76
C ILE A 5 -15.75 -15.41 -1.90
N LYS A 6 -16.97 -15.94 -1.69
CA LYS A 6 -18.19 -15.11 -1.64
C LYS A 6 -18.17 -14.11 -0.48
N ASN A 7 -17.78 -14.55 0.71
CA ASN A 7 -17.63 -13.67 1.87
C ASN A 7 -16.52 -12.64 1.66
N PHE A 8 -15.46 -12.97 0.91
CA PHE A 8 -14.39 -12.04 0.55
C PHE A 8 -14.87 -10.94 -0.39
N ALA A 9 -15.68 -11.29 -1.40
CA ALA A 9 -16.34 -10.31 -2.25
C ALA A 9 -17.30 -9.42 -1.45
N LYS A 10 -18.09 -10.02 -0.55
CA LYS A 10 -19.01 -9.28 0.32
C LYS A 10 -18.27 -8.35 1.28
N LEU A 11 -17.15 -8.79 1.84
CA LEU A 11 -16.26 -8.00 2.68
C LEU A 11 -15.73 -6.77 1.91
N ALA A 12 -15.25 -6.97 0.68
CA ALA A 12 -14.77 -5.87 -0.17
C ALA A 12 -15.84 -4.79 -0.39
N ILE A 13 -17.10 -5.18 -0.52
CA ILE A 13 -18.23 -4.27 -0.77
C ILE A 13 -18.79 -3.62 0.50
N GLU A 14 -19.06 -4.41 1.54
CA GLU A 14 -19.75 -3.95 2.76
C GLU A 14 -18.81 -3.33 3.80
N VAL A 15 -17.52 -3.67 3.78
CA VAL A 15 -16.52 -3.16 4.74
C VAL A 15 -15.40 -2.40 4.01
N GLY A 16 -14.89 -2.96 2.91
CA GLY A 16 -13.82 -2.38 2.10
C GLY A 16 -14.18 -1.00 1.57
N ILE A 17 -15.07 -0.93 0.58
CA ILE A 17 -15.53 0.37 0.04
C ILE A 17 -16.78 0.93 0.75
N ASN A 18 -17.50 0.09 1.50
CA ASN A 18 -18.76 0.42 2.18
C ASN A 18 -19.73 1.17 1.26
N VAL A 19 -20.08 0.56 0.13
CA VAL A 19 -20.92 1.20 -0.90
C VAL A 19 -22.28 1.61 -0.33
N GLN A 20 -22.70 2.84 -0.60
CA GLN A 20 -24.02 3.34 -0.21
C GLN A 20 -25.03 3.23 -1.38
N PRO A 21 -26.35 3.17 -1.10
CA PRO A 21 -27.37 3.13 -2.13
C PRO A 21 -27.29 4.31 -3.11
N GLY A 22 -27.28 4.02 -4.40
CA GLY A 22 -27.21 5.03 -5.46
C GLY A 22 -25.80 5.40 -5.93
N GLU A 23 -24.76 4.82 -5.31
CA GLU A 23 -23.36 5.07 -5.68
C GLU A 23 -22.89 4.20 -6.83
N ASP A 24 -21.85 4.68 -7.53
CA ASP A 24 -21.19 3.90 -8.58
C ASP A 24 -19.97 3.17 -8.01
N VAL A 25 -19.65 2.02 -8.58
CA VAL A 25 -18.45 1.24 -8.25
C VAL A 25 -17.63 1.01 -9.52
N LEU A 26 -16.32 1.27 -9.45
CA LEU A 26 -15.35 0.97 -10.49
C LEU A 26 -14.39 -0.11 -9.97
N ILE A 27 -14.40 -1.28 -10.60
CA ILE A 27 -13.52 -2.41 -10.27
C ILE A 27 -12.45 -2.55 -11.34
N THR A 28 -11.18 -2.47 -10.97
CA THR A 28 -10.07 -2.86 -11.86
C THR A 28 -9.68 -4.30 -11.53
N SER A 29 -9.73 -5.21 -12.50
CA SER A 29 -9.59 -6.66 -12.25
C SER A 29 -8.81 -7.39 -13.33
N PRO A 30 -7.95 -8.37 -12.99
CA PRO A 30 -7.33 -9.22 -13.99
C PRO A 30 -8.35 -10.16 -14.65
N VAL A 31 -8.21 -10.39 -15.96
CA VAL A 31 -9.09 -11.31 -16.72
C VAL A 31 -8.95 -12.77 -16.29
N GLU A 32 -7.86 -13.12 -15.60
CA GLU A 32 -7.55 -14.50 -15.18
C GLU A 32 -8.42 -14.97 -14.00
N SER A 33 -8.86 -14.05 -13.15
CA SER A 33 -9.66 -14.35 -11.96
C SER A 33 -10.98 -13.55 -11.94
N PRO A 34 -11.87 -13.75 -12.94
CA PRO A 34 -13.08 -12.94 -13.11
C PRO A 34 -14.17 -13.26 -12.09
N GLU A 35 -14.07 -14.40 -11.39
CA GLU A 35 -15.08 -14.85 -10.43
C GLU A 35 -15.24 -13.86 -9.28
N LEU A 36 -14.14 -13.36 -8.68
CA LEU A 36 -14.24 -12.39 -7.60
C LEU A 36 -14.89 -11.08 -8.07
N ALA A 37 -14.54 -10.58 -9.26
CA ALA A 37 -15.14 -9.36 -9.80
C ALA A 37 -16.65 -9.51 -10.08
N ARG A 38 -17.10 -10.70 -10.48
CA ARG A 38 -18.54 -11.01 -10.65
C ARG A 38 -19.26 -11.05 -9.31
N LEU A 39 -18.66 -11.69 -8.30
CA LEU A 39 -19.23 -11.76 -6.95
C LEU A 39 -19.27 -10.37 -6.28
N MET A 40 -18.24 -9.54 -6.47
CA MET A 40 -18.24 -8.15 -5.99
C MET A 40 -19.31 -7.32 -6.72
N THR A 41 -19.50 -7.52 -8.02
CA THR A 41 -20.58 -6.88 -8.77
C THR A 41 -21.96 -7.27 -8.22
N GLU A 42 -22.18 -8.56 -7.95
CA GLU A 42 -23.43 -9.05 -7.35
C GLU A 42 -23.66 -8.40 -5.97
N ALA A 43 -22.68 -8.48 -5.08
CA ALA A 43 -22.77 -7.88 -3.74
C ALA A 43 -22.97 -6.36 -3.78
N ALA A 44 -22.33 -5.64 -4.72
CA ALA A 44 -22.50 -4.20 -4.88
C ALA A 44 -23.94 -3.84 -5.29
N TYR A 45 -24.54 -4.57 -6.23
CA TYR A 45 -25.93 -4.36 -6.61
C TYR A 45 -26.91 -4.74 -5.50
N GLU A 46 -26.64 -5.81 -4.74
CA GLU A 46 -27.41 -6.17 -3.55
C GLU A 46 -27.36 -5.07 -2.47
N ALA A 47 -26.21 -4.40 -2.32
CA ALA A 47 -26.03 -3.24 -1.45
C ALA A 47 -26.63 -1.93 -2.00
N GLY A 48 -27.18 -1.95 -3.23
CA GLY A 48 -27.88 -0.82 -3.83
C GLY A 48 -27.04 0.09 -4.71
N ALA A 49 -25.86 -0.36 -5.16
CA ALA A 49 -25.07 0.37 -6.15
C ALA A 49 -25.91 0.71 -7.39
N ARG A 50 -25.79 1.94 -7.89
CA ARG A 50 -26.48 2.39 -9.10
C ARG A 50 -25.86 1.76 -10.36
N ASN A 51 -24.54 1.68 -10.40
CA ASN A 51 -23.80 1.18 -11.54
C ASN A 51 -22.49 0.53 -11.09
N VAL A 52 -22.14 -0.61 -11.68
CA VAL A 52 -20.84 -1.26 -11.48
C VAL A 52 -20.13 -1.35 -12.83
N SER A 53 -18.95 -0.77 -12.92
CA SER A 53 -18.09 -0.82 -14.11
C SER A 53 -16.84 -1.64 -13.82
N ILE A 54 -16.35 -2.39 -14.81
CA ILE A 54 -15.14 -3.20 -14.66
C ILE A 54 -14.10 -2.84 -15.73
N ASP A 55 -12.89 -2.55 -15.27
CA ASP A 55 -11.70 -2.34 -16.07
C ASP A 55 -10.85 -3.61 -16.03
N TRP A 56 -10.95 -4.38 -17.11
CA TRP A 56 -10.22 -5.63 -17.25
C TRP A 56 -8.76 -5.39 -17.64
N ILE A 57 -7.85 -6.05 -16.94
CA ILE A 57 -6.42 -6.08 -17.25
C ILE A 57 -6.03 -7.49 -17.71
N ASP A 58 -5.39 -7.59 -18.86
CA ASP A 58 -4.75 -8.81 -19.33
C ASP A 58 -3.23 -8.60 -19.28
N TYR A 59 -2.59 -9.15 -18.25
CA TYR A 59 -1.17 -8.97 -18.00
C TYR A 59 -0.27 -9.51 -19.13
N PRO A 60 -0.53 -10.68 -19.75
CA PRO A 60 0.14 -11.09 -20.98
C PRO A 60 0.08 -10.05 -22.11
N ILE A 61 -1.10 -9.45 -22.36
CA ILE A 61 -1.23 -8.38 -23.35
C ILE A 61 -0.43 -7.15 -22.94
N SER A 62 -0.52 -6.71 -21.68
CA SER A 62 0.28 -5.60 -21.16
C SER A 62 1.78 -5.83 -21.40
N ARG A 63 2.31 -7.02 -21.08
CA ARG A 63 3.72 -7.35 -21.34
C ARG A 63 4.06 -7.26 -22.82
N MET A 64 3.21 -7.78 -23.72
CA MET A 64 3.43 -7.66 -25.17
C MET A 64 3.43 -6.20 -25.64
N THR A 65 2.57 -5.34 -25.07
CA THR A 65 2.56 -3.90 -25.35
C THR A 65 3.91 -3.27 -25.05
N TYR A 66 4.48 -3.50 -23.85
CA TYR A 66 5.82 -3.01 -23.49
C TYR A 66 6.93 -3.61 -24.36
N GLN A 67 6.79 -4.87 -24.77
CA GLN A 67 7.78 -5.57 -25.58
C GLN A 67 7.85 -5.02 -27.02
N TYR A 68 6.70 -4.78 -27.65
CA TYR A 68 6.63 -4.53 -29.10
C TYR A 68 6.42 -3.08 -29.49
N GLN A 69 5.80 -2.24 -28.64
CA GLN A 69 5.63 -0.83 -28.98
C GLN A 69 6.96 -0.07 -28.88
N ASP A 70 7.13 0.92 -29.75
CA ASP A 70 8.19 1.92 -29.57
C ASP A 70 7.89 2.84 -28.38
N ILE A 71 8.93 3.54 -27.93
CA ILE A 71 8.86 4.37 -26.74
C ILE A 71 7.90 5.58 -26.89
N GLU A 72 7.70 6.10 -28.10
CA GLU A 72 6.81 7.24 -28.34
C GLU A 72 5.35 6.80 -28.21
N THR A 73 5.00 5.70 -28.89
CA THR A 73 3.65 5.11 -28.85
C THR A 73 3.28 4.65 -27.45
N LEU A 74 4.19 3.98 -26.74
CA LEU A 74 3.96 3.48 -25.39
C LEU A 74 3.76 4.62 -24.37
N SER A 75 4.36 5.78 -24.62
CA SER A 75 4.26 6.97 -23.77
C SER A 75 3.02 7.81 -24.07
N GLU A 76 2.28 7.51 -25.13
CA GLU A 76 1.03 8.20 -25.44
C GLU A 76 -0.09 7.74 -24.49
N VAL A 77 -0.74 8.70 -23.81
CA VAL A 77 -1.93 8.44 -23.00
C VAL A 77 -3.15 8.94 -23.78
N PRO A 78 -3.97 8.05 -24.35
CA PRO A 78 -5.09 8.46 -25.18
C PRO A 78 -6.14 9.25 -24.40
N ASP A 79 -6.65 10.33 -24.98
CA ASP A 79 -7.61 11.22 -24.30
C ASP A 79 -8.89 10.50 -23.84
N TYR A 80 -9.33 9.45 -24.53
CA TYR A 80 -10.50 8.68 -24.09
C TYR A 80 -10.32 8.01 -22.72
N GLN A 81 -9.09 7.66 -22.33
CA GLN A 81 -8.81 7.09 -21.00
C GLN A 81 -8.92 8.16 -19.91
N VAL A 82 -8.46 9.37 -20.23
CA VAL A 82 -8.56 10.55 -19.35
C VAL A 82 -10.01 10.92 -19.14
N GLU A 83 -10.79 11.02 -20.21
CA GLU A 83 -12.22 11.36 -20.13
C GLU A 83 -13.05 10.29 -19.41
N LYS A 84 -12.73 9.00 -19.61
CA LYS A 84 -13.35 7.92 -18.83
C LYS A 84 -13.08 8.09 -17.34
N THR A 85 -11.83 8.36 -16.96
CA THR A 85 -11.44 8.53 -15.55
C THR A 85 -12.08 9.78 -14.96
N ARG A 86 -12.14 10.88 -15.72
CA ARG A 86 -12.85 12.11 -15.35
C ARG A 86 -14.32 11.82 -15.03
N TYR A 87 -15.01 11.12 -15.93
CA TYR A 87 -16.40 10.74 -15.72
C TYR A 87 -16.56 9.88 -14.46
N GLN A 88 -15.80 8.80 -14.32
CA GLN A 88 -15.99 7.85 -13.22
C GLN A 88 -15.57 8.42 -11.85
N ILE A 89 -14.42 9.10 -11.79
CA ILE A 89 -13.82 9.53 -10.54
C ILE A 89 -14.23 10.96 -10.19
N ALA A 90 -14.03 11.91 -11.10
CA ALA A 90 -14.26 13.33 -10.80
C ALA A 90 -15.75 13.71 -10.75
N GLU A 91 -16.53 13.20 -11.71
CA GLU A 91 -17.95 13.54 -11.85
C GLU A 91 -18.87 12.58 -11.07
N LYS A 92 -18.65 11.27 -11.19
CA LYS A 92 -19.53 10.26 -10.55
C LYS A 92 -19.13 9.89 -9.13
N ARG A 93 -17.92 10.23 -8.68
CA ARG A 93 -17.39 9.84 -7.36
C ARG A 93 -17.51 8.33 -7.13
N SER A 94 -17.20 7.55 -8.17
CA SER A 94 -17.31 6.09 -8.09
C SER A 94 -16.36 5.56 -7.03
N ASN A 95 -16.87 4.71 -6.14
CA ASN A 95 -16.03 3.95 -5.21
C ASN A 95 -15.12 3.03 -6.03
N ARG A 96 -13.84 2.93 -5.64
CA ARG A 96 -12.82 2.28 -6.47
C ARG A 96 -12.30 1.00 -5.82
N ILE A 97 -12.33 -0.11 -6.54
CA ILE A 97 -11.66 -1.35 -6.14
C ILE A 97 -10.54 -1.65 -7.12
N SER A 98 -9.33 -1.86 -6.63
CA SER A 98 -8.18 -2.26 -7.43
C SER A 98 -7.71 -3.65 -7.01
N ILE A 99 -7.84 -4.62 -7.90
CA ILE A 99 -7.32 -5.96 -7.65
C ILE A 99 -5.85 -6.02 -8.09
N SER A 100 -4.93 -6.01 -7.12
CA SER A 100 -3.49 -6.14 -7.31
C SER A 100 -3.11 -7.61 -7.45
N ALA A 101 -2.74 -8.06 -8.64
CA ALA A 101 -2.47 -9.47 -8.91
C ALA A 101 -1.45 -9.72 -10.03
N ALA A 102 -0.63 -8.70 -10.34
CA ALA A 102 0.34 -8.77 -11.42
C ALA A 102 1.40 -9.85 -11.15
N ASP A 103 1.90 -10.44 -12.24
CA ASP A 103 3.13 -11.24 -12.22
C ASP A 103 4.28 -10.35 -11.70
N PRO A 104 4.95 -10.70 -10.58
CA PRO A 104 6.07 -9.92 -10.06
C PRO A 104 7.20 -9.75 -11.09
N ASP A 105 7.35 -10.72 -12.01
CA ASP A 105 8.36 -10.72 -13.06
C ASP A 105 7.81 -10.15 -14.39
N MET A 106 6.68 -9.43 -14.38
CA MET A 106 6.00 -8.94 -15.60
C MET A 106 6.94 -8.16 -16.53
N PHE A 107 7.86 -7.38 -15.97
CA PHE A 107 8.78 -6.52 -16.73
C PHE A 107 10.15 -7.17 -16.98
N ALA A 108 10.41 -8.37 -16.49
CA ALA A 108 11.70 -9.02 -16.60
C ALA A 108 12.16 -9.15 -18.07
N GLY A 109 13.36 -8.66 -18.36
CA GLY A 109 13.96 -8.69 -19.70
C GLY A 109 13.37 -7.70 -20.72
N LEU A 110 12.54 -6.74 -20.29
CA LEU A 110 12.05 -5.65 -21.13
C LEU A 110 12.96 -4.41 -21.01
N ASP A 111 12.75 -3.47 -21.93
CA ASP A 111 13.48 -2.20 -21.98
C ASP A 111 13.03 -1.27 -20.84
N GLU A 112 13.93 -1.01 -19.88
CA GLU A 112 13.68 -0.19 -18.69
C GLU A 112 13.36 1.27 -19.04
N GLU A 113 13.98 1.83 -20.09
CA GLU A 113 13.74 3.22 -20.50
C GLU A 113 12.30 3.38 -21.01
N LYS A 114 11.82 2.39 -21.78
CA LYS A 114 10.42 2.36 -22.24
C LYS A 114 9.45 2.30 -21.07
N ILE A 115 9.70 1.42 -20.10
CA ILE A 115 8.82 1.25 -18.94
C ILE A 115 8.78 2.55 -18.14
N SER A 116 9.94 3.06 -17.76
CA SER A 116 10.07 4.27 -16.93
C SER A 116 9.38 5.48 -17.58
N LYS A 117 9.62 5.71 -18.87
CA LYS A 117 9.00 6.84 -19.59
C LYS A 117 7.48 6.68 -19.69
N ALA A 118 6.99 5.49 -20.02
CA ALA A 118 5.55 5.25 -20.13
C ALA A 118 4.82 5.42 -18.80
N VAL A 119 5.40 4.91 -17.70
CA VAL A 119 4.87 5.10 -16.35
C VAL A 119 4.86 6.59 -15.99
N ARG A 120 5.96 7.31 -16.25
CA ARG A 120 6.06 8.75 -16.00
C ARG A 120 5.01 9.57 -16.74
N GLU A 121 4.86 9.38 -18.05
CA GLU A 121 3.90 10.13 -18.86
C GLU A 121 2.45 9.84 -18.43
N ARG A 122 2.16 8.58 -18.09
CA ARG A 122 0.87 8.21 -17.49
C ARG A 122 0.64 8.91 -16.16
N SER A 123 1.61 8.91 -15.25
CA SER A 123 1.50 9.58 -13.95
C SER A 123 1.27 11.08 -14.10
N LEU A 124 1.97 11.74 -15.03
CA LEU A 124 1.78 13.16 -15.32
C LEU A 124 0.36 13.46 -15.84
N LYS A 125 -0.12 12.69 -16.82
CA LYS A 125 -1.45 12.90 -17.41
C LYS A 125 -2.59 12.58 -16.43
N MET A 126 -2.36 11.63 -15.51
CA MET A 126 -3.38 11.18 -14.54
C MET A 126 -3.29 11.89 -13.17
N LYS A 127 -2.32 12.79 -12.97
CA LYS A 127 -2.05 13.46 -11.69
C LYS A 127 -3.30 14.09 -11.06
N GLU A 128 -4.18 14.69 -11.85
CA GLU A 128 -5.42 15.33 -11.39
C GLU A 128 -6.34 14.35 -10.62
N PHE A 129 -6.32 13.06 -10.96
CA PHE A 129 -7.21 12.05 -10.38
C PHE A 129 -6.63 11.38 -9.14
N VAL A 130 -5.32 11.42 -8.94
CA VAL A 130 -4.63 10.77 -7.81
C VAL A 130 -5.12 11.32 -6.47
N LYS A 131 -5.42 12.62 -6.40
CA LYS A 131 -5.96 13.27 -5.19
C LYS A 131 -7.26 12.65 -4.68
N TYR A 132 -8.05 12.02 -5.56
CA TYR A 132 -9.34 11.45 -5.17
C TYR A 132 -9.20 10.25 -4.25
N THR A 133 -8.12 9.49 -4.38
CA THR A 133 -7.80 8.40 -3.47
C THR A 133 -6.85 8.86 -2.37
N MET A 134 -5.82 9.65 -2.66
CA MET A 134 -4.84 10.08 -1.65
C MET A 134 -5.41 11.00 -0.56
N ASN A 135 -6.50 11.73 -0.85
CA ASN A 135 -7.18 12.58 0.13
C ASN A 135 -8.52 11.96 0.58
N ASP A 136 -8.73 10.65 0.34
CA ASP A 136 -9.96 9.94 0.69
C ASP A 136 -11.23 10.64 0.22
N ILE A 137 -11.20 11.23 -0.98
CA ILE A 137 -12.39 11.89 -1.53
C ILE A 137 -13.46 10.86 -1.85
N VAL A 138 -13.07 9.73 -2.46
CA VAL A 138 -13.93 8.58 -2.71
C VAL A 138 -13.49 7.40 -1.83
N SER A 139 -14.41 6.50 -1.47
CA SER A 139 -13.98 5.24 -0.86
C SER A 139 -13.19 4.43 -1.88
N TRP A 140 -12.07 3.88 -1.47
CA TRP A 140 -11.20 3.07 -2.32
C TRP A 140 -10.73 1.82 -1.58
N LEU A 141 -10.39 0.79 -2.33
CA LEU A 141 -9.92 -0.49 -1.82
C LEU A 141 -8.84 -1.07 -2.74
N VAL A 142 -7.74 -1.51 -2.16
CA VAL A 142 -6.78 -2.44 -2.78
C VAL A 142 -6.99 -3.82 -2.15
N ILE A 143 -7.14 -4.82 -3.01
CA ILE A 143 -7.37 -6.22 -2.66
C ILE A 143 -6.63 -7.09 -3.66
N SER A 144 -6.46 -8.39 -3.39
CA SER A 144 -5.73 -9.28 -4.30
C SER A 144 -6.46 -10.59 -4.56
N VAL A 145 -6.14 -11.17 -5.73
CA VAL A 145 -6.53 -12.52 -6.14
C VAL A 145 -5.30 -13.21 -6.68
N PRO A 146 -5.17 -14.54 -6.53
CA PRO A 146 -4.06 -15.24 -7.15
C PRO A 146 -4.17 -15.18 -8.67
N THR A 147 -3.02 -15.08 -9.31
CA THR A 147 -2.78 -15.44 -10.71
C THR A 147 -1.79 -16.59 -10.73
N ARG A 148 -1.81 -17.43 -11.76
CA ARG A 148 -1.00 -18.65 -11.85
C ARG A 148 0.49 -18.35 -11.72
N LYS A 149 0.96 -17.31 -12.41
CA LYS A 149 2.37 -16.90 -12.35
C LYS A 149 2.77 -16.37 -10.98
N TRP A 150 1.93 -15.53 -10.37
CA TRP A 150 2.19 -15.03 -9.03
C TRP A 150 2.23 -16.17 -8.01
N ALA A 151 1.26 -17.08 -8.08
CA ALA A 151 1.22 -18.26 -7.23
C ALA A 151 2.45 -19.16 -7.40
N GLN A 152 2.91 -19.40 -8.63
CA GLN A 152 4.14 -20.16 -8.89
C GLN A 152 5.39 -19.45 -8.36
N LYS A 153 5.45 -18.12 -8.40
CA LYS A 153 6.56 -17.34 -7.82
C LYS A 153 6.61 -17.49 -6.30
N VAL A 154 5.45 -17.45 -5.64
CA VAL A 154 5.32 -17.58 -4.19
C VAL A 154 5.58 -19.03 -3.74
N PHE A 155 5.09 -20.02 -4.49
CA PHE A 155 5.22 -21.44 -4.16
C PHE A 155 5.90 -22.25 -5.28
N PRO A 156 7.21 -22.05 -5.52
CA PRO A 156 7.91 -22.62 -6.68
C PRO A 156 8.08 -24.15 -6.62
N SER A 157 7.85 -24.78 -5.46
CA SER A 157 7.92 -26.22 -5.27
C SER A 157 6.60 -26.95 -5.55
N LEU A 158 5.50 -26.21 -5.71
CA LEU A 158 4.17 -26.76 -6.02
C LEU A 158 3.92 -26.74 -7.53
N ASP A 159 3.05 -27.64 -8.00
CA ASP A 159 2.51 -27.50 -9.36
C ASP A 159 1.60 -26.27 -9.47
N GLU A 160 1.32 -25.82 -10.70
CA GLU A 160 0.59 -24.58 -10.96
C GLU A 160 -0.78 -24.51 -10.24
N GLN A 161 -1.55 -25.60 -10.26
CA GLN A 161 -2.88 -25.59 -9.68
C GLN A 161 -2.81 -25.63 -8.15
N ALA A 162 -1.91 -26.46 -7.60
CA ALA A 162 -1.67 -26.51 -6.16
C ALA A 162 -1.14 -25.18 -5.62
N ALA A 163 -0.24 -24.50 -6.36
CA ALA A 163 0.24 -23.17 -6.00
C ALA A 163 -0.91 -22.14 -6.01
N TYR A 164 -1.73 -22.15 -7.06
CA TYR A 164 -2.88 -21.25 -7.20
C TYR A 164 -3.89 -21.44 -6.05
N ASP A 165 -4.25 -22.68 -5.75
CA ASP A 165 -5.17 -23.01 -4.66
C ASP A 165 -4.58 -22.64 -3.30
N LYS A 166 -3.27 -22.88 -3.10
CA LYS A 166 -2.57 -22.52 -1.87
C LYS A 166 -2.54 -21.00 -1.65
N LEU A 167 -2.32 -20.23 -2.71
CA LEU A 167 -2.33 -18.77 -2.61
C LEU A 167 -3.74 -18.24 -2.30
N TRP A 168 -4.80 -18.85 -2.85
CA TRP A 168 -6.18 -18.55 -2.43
C TRP A 168 -6.41 -18.79 -0.93
N GLU A 169 -5.99 -19.94 -0.41
CA GLU A 169 -6.11 -20.24 1.03
C GLU A 169 -5.44 -19.16 1.87
N VAL A 170 -4.19 -18.84 1.55
CA VAL A 170 -3.40 -17.85 2.29
C VAL A 170 -4.05 -16.47 2.22
N ILE A 171 -4.46 -15.99 1.03
CA ILE A 171 -5.12 -14.69 0.87
C ILE A 171 -6.36 -14.61 1.76
N LEU A 172 -7.20 -15.64 1.78
CA LEU A 172 -8.42 -15.64 2.57
C LEU A 172 -8.14 -15.73 4.08
N ASP A 173 -7.10 -16.49 4.48
CA ASP A 173 -6.69 -16.64 5.87
C ASP A 173 -6.18 -15.30 6.43
N VAL A 174 -5.24 -14.65 5.74
CA VAL A 174 -4.69 -13.37 6.18
C VAL A 174 -5.69 -12.22 6.07
N SER A 175 -6.68 -12.34 5.16
CA SER A 175 -7.80 -11.40 5.07
C SER A 175 -8.91 -11.67 6.10
N ARG A 176 -8.69 -12.60 7.04
CA ARG A 176 -9.63 -12.97 8.12
C ARG A 176 -11.01 -13.45 7.63
N VAL A 177 -11.06 -14.04 6.43
CA VAL A 177 -12.30 -14.49 5.82
C VAL A 177 -12.65 -15.88 6.31
N ALA A 178 -13.76 -16.01 7.02
CA ALA A 178 -14.29 -17.27 7.51
C ALA A 178 -15.33 -17.87 6.55
N ASP A 179 -15.74 -19.12 6.79
CA ASP A 179 -16.82 -19.75 6.03
C ASP A 179 -18.19 -19.10 6.30
N SER A 180 -18.40 -18.52 7.49
CA SER A 180 -19.58 -17.71 7.84
C SER A 180 -19.33 -16.22 7.58
N TRP A 181 -20.37 -15.53 7.10
CA TRP A 181 -20.34 -14.08 6.95
C TRP A 181 -20.27 -13.36 8.31
N GLU A 182 -21.05 -13.81 9.28
CA GLU A 182 -21.10 -13.24 10.63
C GLU A 182 -19.74 -13.33 11.32
N GLU A 183 -19.05 -14.45 11.15
CA GLU A 183 -17.69 -14.62 11.67
C GLU A 183 -16.69 -13.73 10.93
N THR A 184 -16.75 -13.67 9.59
CA THR A 184 -15.91 -12.76 8.79
C THR A 184 -16.08 -11.31 9.23
N LYS A 185 -17.32 -10.87 9.43
CA LYS A 185 -17.66 -9.53 9.88
C LYS A 185 -17.11 -9.26 11.28
N SER A 186 -17.34 -10.19 12.22
CA SER A 186 -16.85 -10.04 13.60
C SER A 186 -15.32 -10.00 13.66
N ASN A 187 -14.62 -10.79 12.84
CA ASN A 187 -13.16 -10.75 12.75
C ASN A 187 -12.66 -9.36 12.37
N TRP A 188 -13.31 -8.72 11.38
CA TRP A 188 -12.95 -7.38 10.93
C TRP A 188 -13.34 -6.29 11.94
N GLU A 189 -14.53 -6.38 12.56
CA GLU A 189 -14.94 -5.44 13.61
C GLU A 189 -13.94 -5.45 14.78
N ASN A 190 -13.52 -6.64 15.23
CA ASN A 190 -12.54 -6.79 16.30
C ASN A 190 -11.14 -6.29 15.88
N HIS A 191 -10.72 -6.63 14.65
CA HIS A 191 -9.42 -6.21 14.11
C HIS A 191 -9.32 -4.69 14.00
N LEU A 192 -10.33 -4.06 13.39
CA LEU A 192 -10.42 -2.60 13.29
C LEU A 192 -10.43 -1.95 14.67
N ALA A 193 -11.14 -2.52 15.66
CA ALA A 193 -11.16 -1.98 17.02
C ALA A 193 -9.76 -1.97 17.66
N ILE A 194 -8.98 -3.04 17.48
CA ILE A 194 -7.60 -3.15 18.00
C ILE A 194 -6.70 -2.09 17.36
N LEU A 195 -6.70 -1.98 16.03
CA LEU A 195 -5.83 -1.01 15.33
C LEU A 195 -6.24 0.44 15.65
N ASN A 196 -7.54 0.72 15.73
CA ASN A 196 -8.04 2.04 16.14
C ASN A 196 -7.67 2.40 17.58
N GLU A 197 -7.61 1.43 18.49
CA GLU A 197 -7.13 1.66 19.86
C GLU A 197 -5.66 2.09 19.86
N LYS A 198 -4.81 1.42 19.06
CA LYS A 198 -3.39 1.74 18.95
C LYS A 198 -3.15 3.10 18.29
N ALA A 199 -3.84 3.39 17.19
CA ALA A 199 -3.80 4.71 16.56
C ALA A 199 -4.25 5.82 17.52
N ARG A 200 -5.33 5.60 18.28
CA ARG A 200 -5.81 6.56 19.29
C ARG A 200 -4.76 6.82 20.36
N PHE A 201 -4.16 5.76 20.90
CA PHE A 201 -3.07 5.90 21.88
C PHE A 201 -1.94 6.77 21.33
N LEU A 202 -1.46 6.50 20.12
CA LEU A 202 -0.38 7.27 19.50
C LEU A 202 -0.79 8.74 19.27
N ASN A 203 -2.02 8.97 18.80
CA ASN A 203 -2.57 10.30 18.55
C ASN A 203 -2.74 11.14 19.82
N GLU A 204 -3.24 10.54 20.91
CA GLU A 204 -3.44 11.24 22.18
C GLU A 204 -2.12 11.70 22.82
N HIS A 205 -1.04 10.94 22.62
CA HIS A 205 0.29 11.27 23.15
C HIS A 205 1.02 12.35 22.34
N GLN A 206 0.75 12.44 21.02
CA GLN A 206 1.44 13.36 20.10
C GLN A 206 2.97 13.29 20.27
N PHE A 207 3.56 12.11 20.13
CA PHE A 207 5.00 11.92 20.37
C PHE A 207 5.87 12.86 19.54
N ASP A 208 6.95 13.38 20.13
CA ASP A 208 7.85 14.30 19.44
C ASP A 208 8.76 13.53 18.46
N LYS A 209 9.09 12.27 18.79
CA LYS A 209 9.91 11.37 17.97
C LYS A 209 9.74 9.91 18.38
N VAL A 210 10.14 9.02 17.47
CA VAL A 210 10.28 7.58 17.71
C VAL A 210 11.71 7.12 17.41
N HIS A 211 12.17 6.06 18.07
CA HIS A 211 13.50 5.49 17.94
C HIS A 211 13.40 3.98 17.70
N TYR A 212 13.85 3.55 16.52
CA TYR A 212 13.88 2.16 16.08
C TYR A 212 15.26 1.56 16.35
N GLN A 213 15.30 0.38 16.97
CA GLN A 213 16.54 -0.34 17.26
C GLN A 213 16.36 -1.85 17.03
N SER A 214 17.30 -2.48 16.31
CA SER A 214 17.35 -3.94 16.13
C SER A 214 18.82 -4.40 16.03
N SER A 215 19.11 -5.65 16.41
CA SER A 215 20.46 -6.22 16.33
C SER A 215 20.99 -6.37 14.90
N ASN A 216 20.12 -6.26 13.88
CA ASN A 216 20.53 -6.21 12.47
C ASN A 216 21.32 -4.94 12.11
N GLY A 217 21.36 -3.96 13.01
CA GLY A 217 22.10 -2.71 12.86
C GLY A 217 21.24 -1.50 12.52
N THR A 218 19.91 -1.64 12.53
CA THR A 218 18.97 -0.50 12.58
C THR A 218 19.12 0.25 13.90
N ASP A 219 19.37 1.55 13.79
CA ASP A 219 19.40 2.53 14.87
C ASP A 219 18.99 3.88 14.25
N LEU A 220 17.68 4.15 14.25
CA LEU A 220 17.08 5.26 13.53
C LEU A 220 16.17 6.09 14.45
N VAL A 221 16.44 7.39 14.52
CA VAL A 221 15.58 8.37 15.17
C VAL A 221 14.75 9.09 14.13
N VAL A 222 13.45 9.16 14.36
CA VAL A 222 12.47 9.79 13.46
C VAL A 222 11.63 10.77 14.26
N GLU A 223 11.80 12.06 14.02
CA GLU A 223 10.90 13.08 14.56
C GLU A 223 9.55 13.05 13.83
N LEU A 224 8.47 13.38 14.54
CA LEU A 224 7.13 13.45 13.98
C LEU A 224 6.70 14.90 13.78
N PRO A 225 5.92 15.22 12.73
CA PRO A 225 5.34 16.55 12.57
C PRO A 225 4.48 16.93 13.79
N LYS A 226 4.33 18.23 14.03
CA LYS A 226 3.33 18.67 15.02
C LYS A 226 1.93 18.36 14.50
N ASN A 227 1.03 17.94 15.40
CA ASN A 227 -0.34 17.56 15.05
C ASN A 227 -0.37 16.44 14.00
N HIS A 228 0.59 15.51 14.07
CA HIS A 228 0.57 14.32 13.24
C HIS A 228 -0.62 13.44 13.64
N ILE A 229 -1.13 12.73 12.65
CA ILE A 229 -2.28 11.84 12.75
C ILE A 229 -1.79 10.46 12.37
N TRP A 230 -1.78 9.56 13.34
CA TRP A 230 -1.70 8.13 13.13
C TRP A 230 -3.03 7.63 12.61
N MET A 231 -3.01 7.13 11.39
CA MET A 231 -4.12 6.44 10.76
C MET A 231 -4.00 4.94 11.01
N SER A 232 -5.09 4.22 10.81
CA SER A 232 -5.11 2.76 10.88
C SER A 232 -5.91 2.22 9.72
N ALA A 233 -6.15 0.90 9.72
CA ALA A 233 -6.91 0.14 8.73
C ALA A 233 -8.18 0.79 8.14
N GLY A 234 -8.86 1.70 8.84
CA GLY A 234 -10.03 2.41 8.32
C GLY A 234 -9.78 3.90 8.08
N SER A 235 -10.45 4.46 7.08
CA SER A 235 -10.54 5.91 6.84
C SER A 235 -11.99 6.35 6.64
N ASN A 236 -12.22 7.65 6.48
CA ASN A 236 -13.53 8.21 6.13
C ASN A 236 -13.43 9.01 4.84
N ASN A 237 -14.40 8.84 3.96
CA ASN A 237 -14.41 9.59 2.70
C ASN A 237 -14.92 11.04 2.86
N GLU A 238 -14.99 11.83 1.77
CA GLU A 238 -15.45 13.24 1.83
C GLU A 238 -16.89 13.42 2.36
N LYS A 239 -17.72 12.37 2.31
CA LYS A 239 -19.09 12.37 2.84
C LYS A 239 -19.14 11.97 4.32
N GLY A 240 -18.03 11.49 4.86
CA GLY A 240 -17.91 10.95 6.23
C GLY A 240 -18.25 9.46 6.34
N ASP A 241 -18.36 8.73 5.23
CA ASP A 241 -18.58 7.28 5.30
C ASP A 241 -17.26 6.56 5.59
N ALA A 242 -17.29 5.66 6.58
CA ALA A 242 -16.14 4.83 6.91
C ALA A 242 -15.88 3.79 5.80
N PHE A 243 -14.62 3.52 5.51
CA PHE A 243 -14.17 2.49 4.56
C PHE A 243 -12.79 1.96 4.95
N VAL A 244 -12.36 0.84 4.36
CA VAL A 244 -11.08 0.18 4.59
C VAL A 244 -10.25 0.21 3.29
N PRO A 245 -9.16 0.99 3.23
CA PRO A 245 -8.36 1.14 2.01
C PRO A 245 -7.66 -0.14 1.53
N ASN A 246 -7.27 -1.02 2.45
CA ASN A 246 -6.46 -2.21 2.17
C ASN A 246 -7.08 -3.47 2.80
N ILE A 247 -7.25 -4.53 2.01
CA ILE A 247 -7.62 -5.87 2.50
C ILE A 247 -6.62 -6.88 1.92
N PRO A 248 -5.75 -7.49 2.74
CA PRO A 248 -5.64 -7.36 4.19
C PRO A 248 -4.98 -6.03 4.64
N THR A 249 -5.01 -5.75 5.94
CA THR A 249 -4.22 -4.67 6.57
C THR A 249 -3.88 -5.04 8.02
N GLU A 250 -2.70 -4.66 8.52
CA GLU A 250 -2.21 -4.90 9.89
C GLU A 250 -1.60 -3.65 10.53
N GLU A 251 -1.61 -2.53 9.83
CA GLU A 251 -0.77 -1.39 10.14
C GLU A 251 -1.47 -0.26 10.89
N VAL A 252 -0.63 0.50 11.60
CA VAL A 252 -0.93 1.85 12.10
C VAL A 252 0.20 2.75 11.61
N PHE A 253 -0.12 3.79 10.86
CA PHE A 253 0.88 4.57 10.11
C PHE A 253 0.71 6.07 10.27
N THR A 254 1.78 6.82 10.07
CA THR A 254 1.78 8.28 10.03
C THR A 254 2.94 8.79 9.18
N ALA A 255 3.03 10.10 9.00
CA ALA A 255 4.15 10.72 8.30
C ALA A 255 5.28 11.12 9.26
N PRO A 256 6.56 10.90 8.89
CA PRO A 256 7.70 11.46 9.60
C PRO A 256 7.86 12.95 9.29
N TYR A 257 8.55 13.68 10.16
CA TYR A 257 8.99 15.04 9.86
C TYR A 257 10.10 14.95 8.79
N LYS A 258 9.87 15.55 7.61
CA LYS A 258 10.75 15.46 6.44
C LYS A 258 12.24 15.62 6.79
N LYS A 259 12.59 16.58 7.66
CA LYS A 259 13.99 16.91 8.01
C LYS A 259 14.46 16.29 9.34
N GLY A 260 13.62 15.47 9.97
CA GLY A 260 13.80 14.94 11.32
C GLY A 260 14.27 13.49 11.41
N VAL A 261 14.84 12.95 10.33
CA VAL A 261 15.25 11.54 10.26
C VAL A 261 16.78 11.45 10.31
N ASN A 262 17.30 10.67 11.27
CA ASN A 262 18.75 10.52 11.47
C ASN A 262 19.09 9.10 11.95
N GLY A 263 20.13 8.50 11.37
CA GLY A 263 20.63 7.19 11.78
C GLY A 263 20.71 6.19 10.64
N ARG A 264 20.73 4.90 10.98
CA ARG A 264 20.84 3.79 10.02
C ARG A 264 19.58 2.94 10.05
N LEU A 265 19.09 2.57 8.88
CA LEU A 265 17.91 1.74 8.71
C LEU A 265 18.23 0.58 7.76
N VAL A 266 17.95 -0.64 8.18
CA VAL A 266 18.23 -1.87 7.42
C VAL A 266 16.91 -2.52 7.02
N ALA A 267 16.75 -2.79 5.72
CA ALA A 267 15.59 -3.49 5.21
C ALA A 267 15.63 -4.98 5.60
N THR A 268 14.46 -5.56 5.88
CA THR A 268 14.30 -6.97 6.28
C THR A 268 13.58 -7.82 5.25
N LYS A 269 13.07 -7.20 4.17
CA LYS A 269 12.52 -7.89 3.01
C LYS A 269 12.98 -7.23 1.71
N PRO A 270 12.95 -7.95 0.57
CA PRO A 270 13.19 -7.36 -0.73
C PRO A 270 12.14 -6.31 -1.09
N LEU A 271 12.54 -5.34 -1.90
CA LEU A 271 11.67 -4.38 -2.58
C LEU A 271 11.60 -4.74 -4.06
N VAL A 272 10.40 -4.75 -4.66
CA VAL A 272 10.24 -4.92 -6.11
C VAL A 272 9.90 -3.55 -6.71
N TYR A 273 10.87 -2.93 -7.39
CA TYR A 273 10.71 -1.62 -8.00
C TYR A 273 10.88 -1.70 -9.52
N ASN A 274 9.87 -1.28 -10.28
CA ASN A 274 9.82 -1.38 -11.75
C ASN A 274 10.17 -2.78 -12.30
N GLY A 275 9.83 -3.84 -11.54
CA GLY A 275 10.11 -5.23 -11.90
C GLY A 275 11.54 -5.70 -11.64
N VAL A 276 12.37 -4.90 -10.97
CA VAL A 276 13.69 -5.29 -10.48
C VAL A 276 13.59 -5.54 -8.97
N VAL A 277 14.17 -6.65 -8.52
CA VAL A 277 14.29 -6.96 -7.09
C VAL A 277 15.49 -6.22 -6.52
N ILE A 278 15.26 -5.44 -5.48
CA ILE A 278 16.27 -4.80 -4.64
C ILE A 278 16.30 -5.58 -3.34
N ASN A 279 17.46 -6.13 -2.98
CA ASN A 279 17.59 -7.02 -1.83
C ASN A 279 18.84 -6.72 -0.99
N ASP A 280 18.76 -7.08 0.30
CA ASP A 280 19.78 -6.85 1.32
C ASP A 280 20.34 -5.43 1.27
N PHE A 281 19.45 -4.46 1.52
CA PHE A 281 19.75 -3.04 1.40
C PHE A 281 19.59 -2.25 2.70
N GLU A 282 20.30 -1.14 2.78
CA GLU A 282 20.33 -0.26 3.94
C GLU A 282 20.47 1.21 3.53
N PHE A 283 20.01 2.09 4.41
CA PHE A 283 20.11 3.53 4.27
C PHE A 283 20.78 4.16 5.49
N THR A 284 21.58 5.20 5.26
CA THR A 284 22.01 6.14 6.30
C THR A 284 21.32 7.47 6.05
N PHE A 285 20.59 7.95 7.07
CA PHE A 285 19.89 9.22 7.06
C PHE A 285 20.63 10.28 7.86
N LYS A 286 20.64 11.50 7.33
CA LYS A 286 21.10 12.70 8.03
C LYS A 286 20.24 13.89 7.64
N ASP A 287 19.76 14.63 8.64
CA ASP A 287 18.93 15.82 8.45
C ASP A 287 17.71 15.54 7.53
N GLY A 288 17.14 14.34 7.65
CA GLY A 288 16.00 13.87 6.85
C GLY A 288 16.33 13.10 5.58
N ALA A 289 17.50 13.30 4.99
CA ALA A 289 17.84 12.77 3.67
C ALA A 289 18.65 11.47 3.74
N VAL A 290 18.42 10.55 2.81
CA VAL A 290 19.35 9.45 2.50
C VAL A 290 20.67 10.03 1.97
N VAL A 291 21.73 9.94 2.78
CA VAL A 291 23.08 10.42 2.45
C VAL A 291 24.03 9.29 2.03
N ASP A 292 23.73 8.05 2.39
CA ASP A 292 24.44 6.84 1.95
C ASP A 292 23.45 5.68 1.87
N PHE A 293 23.68 4.75 0.95
CA PHE A 293 22.86 3.55 0.77
C PHE A 293 23.69 2.43 0.16
N LYS A 294 23.28 1.19 0.40
CA LYS A 294 23.88 0.00 -0.21
C LYS A 294 22.81 -1.03 -0.51
N ALA A 295 22.99 -1.83 -1.54
CA ALA A 295 22.18 -3.02 -1.78
C ALA A 295 23.03 -4.16 -2.36
N ALA A 296 22.81 -5.40 -1.91
CA ALA A 296 23.51 -6.55 -2.49
C ALA A 296 22.99 -6.88 -3.91
N GLU A 297 21.71 -6.62 -4.16
CA GLU A 297 21.05 -6.77 -5.46
C GLU A 297 20.24 -5.50 -5.77
N GLY A 298 20.22 -5.08 -7.04
CA GLY A 298 19.39 -3.95 -7.47
C GLY A 298 19.90 -2.55 -7.08
N GLU A 299 21.16 -2.41 -6.64
CA GLU A 299 21.71 -1.12 -6.16
C GLU A 299 21.60 0.03 -7.18
N ALA A 300 21.85 -0.25 -8.47
CA ALA A 300 21.72 0.76 -9.52
C ALA A 300 20.27 1.23 -9.69
N THR A 301 19.31 0.32 -9.58
CA THR A 301 17.88 0.64 -9.64
C THR A 301 17.44 1.43 -8.40
N LEU A 302 17.95 1.07 -7.22
CA LEU A 302 17.72 1.82 -5.99
C LEU A 302 18.26 3.26 -6.11
N GLN A 303 19.45 3.44 -6.70
CA GLN A 303 20.00 4.76 -7.00
C GLN A 303 19.08 5.56 -7.93
N GLN A 304 18.63 4.98 -9.03
CA GLN A 304 17.72 5.65 -9.97
C GLN A 304 16.41 6.09 -9.30
N MET A 305 15.86 5.27 -8.41
CA MET A 305 14.68 5.61 -7.62
C MET A 305 14.93 6.85 -6.75
N LEU A 306 16.04 6.87 -6.01
CA LEU A 306 16.44 8.01 -5.17
C LEU A 306 16.78 9.28 -5.96
N ASP A 307 17.21 9.14 -7.22
CA ASP A 307 17.56 10.26 -8.10
C ASP A 307 16.39 10.72 -9.00
N SER A 308 15.23 10.06 -8.90
CA SER A 308 14.04 10.35 -9.72
C SER A 308 13.43 11.72 -9.43
N ASP A 309 13.56 12.20 -8.19
CA ASP A 309 13.06 13.46 -7.70
C ASP A 309 13.92 13.96 -6.51
N PRO A 310 14.18 15.27 -6.34
CA PRO A 310 14.95 15.78 -5.20
C PRO A 310 14.41 15.37 -3.82
N ASN A 311 13.10 15.16 -3.72
CA ASN A 311 12.41 14.75 -2.50
C ASN A 311 12.26 13.22 -2.36
N ALA A 312 12.69 12.41 -3.34
CA ALA A 312 12.68 10.94 -3.26
C ALA A 312 13.64 10.40 -2.19
N ARG A 313 14.59 11.22 -1.72
CA ARG A 313 15.57 10.87 -0.67
C ARG A 313 15.04 11.07 0.76
N TYR A 314 13.80 11.51 0.91
CA TYR A 314 13.17 11.76 2.20
C TYR A 314 12.02 10.79 2.40
N LEU A 315 11.73 10.49 3.67
CA LEU A 315 10.64 9.60 4.02
C LEU A 315 9.29 10.33 3.95
N GLY A 316 8.28 9.61 3.48
CA GLY A 316 6.88 10.05 3.46
C GLY A 316 6.01 9.37 4.52
N GLU A 317 6.45 8.21 5.00
CA GLU A 317 5.65 7.37 5.90
C GLU A 317 6.51 6.56 6.87
N ILE A 318 5.93 6.31 8.04
CA ILE A 318 6.32 5.27 8.99
C ILE A 318 5.09 4.43 9.33
N ALA A 319 5.23 3.11 9.32
CA ALA A 319 4.15 2.20 9.63
C ALA A 319 4.56 1.14 10.64
N LEU A 320 3.67 0.90 11.62
CA LEU A 320 3.85 -0.06 12.70
C LEU A 320 2.99 -1.29 12.44
N VAL A 321 3.64 -2.44 12.28
CA VAL A 321 3.00 -3.74 12.12
C VAL A 321 3.65 -4.72 13.09
N PRO A 322 2.88 -5.35 14.00
CA PRO A 322 3.44 -6.32 14.93
C PRO A 322 4.05 -7.51 14.19
N HIS A 323 5.21 -7.96 14.65
CA HIS A 323 5.91 -9.10 14.07
C HIS A 323 5.08 -10.39 14.14
N HIS A 324 4.25 -10.54 15.18
CA HIS A 324 3.21 -11.57 15.22
C HIS A 324 1.91 -11.02 14.65
N SER A 325 1.71 -11.26 13.35
CA SER A 325 0.49 -10.98 12.61
C SER A 325 0.20 -12.15 11.67
N PRO A 326 -1.06 -12.38 11.23
CA PRO A 326 -1.39 -13.48 10.32
C PRO A 326 -0.52 -13.53 9.05
N ILE A 327 -0.14 -12.37 8.51
CA ILE A 327 0.70 -12.31 7.31
C ILE A 327 2.16 -12.61 7.66
N SER A 328 2.70 -12.00 8.73
CA SER A 328 4.09 -12.22 9.15
C SER A 328 4.33 -13.68 9.57
N ASP A 329 3.44 -14.25 10.39
CA ASP A 329 3.52 -15.62 10.90
C ASP A 329 3.38 -16.68 9.78
N SER A 330 2.85 -16.30 8.61
CA SER A 330 2.80 -17.19 7.44
C SER A 330 4.20 -17.56 6.92
N GLY A 331 5.20 -16.71 7.17
CA GLY A 331 6.57 -16.89 6.67
C GLY A 331 6.71 -16.81 5.15
N ILE A 332 5.68 -16.30 4.46
CA ILE A 332 5.62 -16.20 3.01
C ILE A 332 6.14 -14.82 2.57
N LEU A 333 7.02 -14.81 1.57
CA LEU A 333 7.35 -13.61 0.80
C LEU A 333 6.40 -13.54 -0.40
N PHE A 334 5.53 -12.54 -0.43
CA PHE A 334 4.47 -12.48 -1.42
C PHE A 334 4.92 -11.86 -2.74
N TYR A 335 6.00 -11.06 -2.76
CA TYR A 335 6.37 -10.26 -3.93
C TYR A 335 5.21 -9.36 -4.38
N ASN A 336 4.43 -8.87 -3.42
CA ASN A 336 3.28 -8.00 -3.64
C ASN A 336 3.19 -7.03 -2.46
N THR A 337 3.27 -5.74 -2.76
CA THR A 337 3.36 -4.66 -1.75
C THR A 337 2.26 -4.76 -0.70
N LEU A 338 0.99 -4.94 -1.10
CA LEU A 338 -0.16 -5.04 -0.19
C LEU A 338 0.05 -6.07 0.93
N PHE A 339 0.67 -7.22 0.63
CA PHE A 339 0.92 -8.25 1.62
C PHE A 339 2.21 -8.01 2.38
N ASP A 340 3.29 -7.70 1.66
CA ASP A 340 4.61 -7.60 2.28
C ASP A 340 4.72 -6.40 3.23
N GLU A 341 4.06 -5.28 2.92
CA GLU A 341 3.94 -4.08 3.80
C GLU A 341 3.16 -4.40 5.09
N ASN A 342 2.11 -5.22 4.99
CA ASN A 342 1.27 -5.62 6.12
C ASN A 342 1.84 -6.82 6.90
N ALA A 343 3.03 -7.27 6.55
CA ALA A 343 3.74 -8.34 7.25
C ALA A 343 4.90 -7.82 8.12
N SER A 344 5.19 -6.52 8.10
CA SER A 344 6.39 -5.97 8.73
C SER A 344 6.26 -4.46 8.91
N CYS A 345 6.79 -3.89 9.99
CA CYS A 345 6.95 -2.44 10.06
C CYS A 345 7.67 -1.97 8.79
N HIS A 346 7.24 -0.85 8.22
CA HIS A 346 7.79 -0.34 6.98
C HIS A 346 7.91 1.18 7.00
N PHE A 347 8.60 1.69 6.00
CA PHE A 347 8.79 3.09 5.72
C PHE A 347 8.57 3.32 4.23
N ALA A 348 8.05 4.49 3.86
CA ALA A 348 7.98 4.90 2.45
C ALA A 348 9.02 5.97 2.15
N LEU A 349 9.78 5.81 1.06
CA LEU A 349 10.52 6.91 0.44
C LEU A 349 9.59 7.71 -0.46
N GLY A 350 9.63 9.04 -0.35
CA GLY A 350 8.86 9.95 -1.19
C GLY A 350 7.65 10.59 -0.51
N LYS A 351 6.54 10.72 -1.24
CA LYS A 351 5.39 11.55 -0.89
C LYS A 351 4.72 11.07 0.39
N ALA A 352 4.42 11.98 1.31
CA ALA A 352 3.62 11.70 2.48
C ALA A 352 2.12 11.86 2.19
N TYR A 353 1.27 11.16 2.95
CA TYR A 353 -0.17 11.40 2.91
C TYR A 353 -0.53 12.69 3.66
N PRO A 354 -1.18 13.68 3.02
CA PRO A 354 -1.63 14.90 3.70
C PRO A 354 -2.62 14.61 4.85
N THR A 355 -3.32 13.48 4.81
CA THR A 355 -4.20 13.02 5.88
C THR A 355 -3.47 12.69 7.19
N ASN A 356 -2.14 12.54 7.17
CA ASN A 356 -1.35 12.27 8.37
C ASN A 356 -0.96 13.52 9.18
N VAL A 357 -1.40 14.72 8.81
CA VAL A 357 -1.21 15.94 9.63
C VAL A 357 -2.48 16.79 9.61
N GLU A 358 -2.89 17.26 10.78
CA GLU A 358 -4.09 18.10 10.92
C GLU A 358 -4.01 19.36 10.03
N GLY A 359 -5.02 19.53 9.16
CA GLY A 359 -5.14 20.68 8.26
C GLY A 359 -4.31 20.59 6.96
N ALA A 360 -3.50 19.54 6.76
CA ALA A 360 -2.64 19.43 5.59
C ALA A 360 -3.40 19.05 4.30
N THR A 361 -4.60 18.47 4.38
CA THR A 361 -5.46 18.18 3.21
C THR A 361 -5.95 19.44 2.48
N GLU A 362 -5.95 20.59 3.17
CA GLU A 362 -6.37 21.88 2.61
C GLU A 362 -5.22 22.67 1.96
N LEU A 363 -3.98 22.18 2.09
CA LEU A 363 -2.79 22.82 1.56
C LEU A 363 -2.54 22.43 0.10
N ALA A 364 -1.89 23.32 -0.65
CA ALA A 364 -1.33 22.96 -1.94
C ALA A 364 -0.11 22.04 -1.76
N ASP A 365 0.20 21.21 -2.77
CA ASP A 365 1.35 20.28 -2.77
C ASP A 365 2.66 20.99 -2.35
N ASP A 366 2.90 22.22 -2.83
CA ASP A 366 4.10 23.02 -2.55
C ASP A 366 4.13 23.67 -1.16
N GLU A 367 3.03 23.60 -0.41
CA GLU A 367 2.91 24.11 0.95
C GLU A 367 3.04 23.00 2.01
N LEU A 368 3.01 21.73 1.63
CA LEU A 368 3.08 20.58 2.54
C LEU A 368 4.37 20.55 3.39
N GLU A 369 5.49 21.05 2.86
CA GLU A 369 6.74 21.15 3.62
C GLU A 369 6.62 22.10 4.83
N SER A 370 5.71 23.09 4.79
CA SER A 370 5.50 24.03 5.90
C SER A 370 4.95 23.36 7.16
N VAL A 371 4.22 22.25 6.99
CA VAL A 371 3.73 21.39 8.08
C VAL A 371 4.63 20.17 8.29
N GLY A 372 5.76 20.11 7.59
CA GLY A 372 6.79 19.10 7.79
C GLY A 372 6.64 17.83 6.97
N LEU A 373 5.67 17.80 6.04
CA LEU A 373 5.46 16.67 5.15
C LEU A 373 6.38 16.71 3.93
N ASN A 374 6.67 15.53 3.39
CA ASN A 374 7.38 15.40 2.13
C ASN A 374 6.42 15.36 0.94
N ASP A 375 6.78 16.01 -0.16
CA ASP A 375 6.07 15.93 -1.44
C ASP A 375 7.03 15.45 -2.52
N ALA A 376 6.73 14.34 -3.18
CA ALA A 376 7.58 13.74 -4.19
C ALA A 376 6.72 13.08 -5.29
N LEU A 377 7.38 12.64 -6.36
CA LEU A 377 6.72 11.91 -7.46
C LEU A 377 6.47 10.43 -7.15
N ILE A 378 7.20 9.87 -6.19
CA ILE A 378 7.15 8.46 -5.81
C ILE A 378 6.62 8.31 -4.38
N HIS A 379 6.16 7.11 -4.06
CA HIS A 379 5.86 6.64 -2.71
C HIS A 379 6.17 5.15 -2.72
N GLU A 380 7.31 4.77 -2.15
CA GLU A 380 7.87 3.41 -2.29
C GLU A 380 8.15 2.80 -0.92
N ASP A 381 7.31 1.84 -0.54
CA ASP A 381 7.36 1.13 0.72
C ASP A 381 8.47 0.09 0.77
N PHE A 382 9.21 0.07 1.87
CA PHE A 382 10.17 -0.97 2.17
C PHE A 382 10.13 -1.38 3.64
N MET A 383 10.25 -2.69 3.85
CA MET A 383 10.01 -3.34 5.13
C MET A 383 11.27 -3.40 5.98
N VAL A 384 11.13 -3.14 7.28
CA VAL A 384 12.22 -3.04 8.27
C VAL A 384 11.91 -3.77 9.59
N GLY A 385 10.69 -4.25 9.78
CA GLY A 385 10.28 -5.04 10.94
C GLY A 385 11.18 -6.25 11.15
N ALA A 386 11.51 -6.52 12.41
CA ALA A 386 12.35 -7.64 12.83
C ALA A 386 11.80 -8.26 14.12
N PRO A 387 12.07 -9.56 14.40
CA PRO A 387 11.61 -10.22 15.63
C PRO A 387 12.16 -9.59 16.91
N ASP A 388 13.28 -8.90 16.84
CA ASP A 388 13.94 -8.22 17.96
C ASP A 388 13.80 -6.68 17.89
N LEU A 389 12.90 -6.18 17.02
CA LEU A 389 12.74 -4.74 16.83
C LEU A 389 12.17 -4.10 18.10
N SER A 390 12.90 -3.15 18.65
CA SER A 390 12.46 -2.27 19.73
C SER A 390 12.10 -0.91 19.15
N ILE A 391 10.94 -0.38 19.52
CA ILE A 391 10.52 0.97 19.16
C ILE A 391 10.16 1.72 20.42
N LYS A 392 10.83 2.85 20.67
CA LYS A 392 10.52 3.76 21.77
C LYS A 392 9.97 5.07 21.22
N ALA A 393 8.94 5.61 21.86
CA ALA A 393 8.43 6.95 21.55
C ALA A 393 8.74 7.92 22.69
N TYR A 394 8.92 9.19 22.35
CA TYR A 394 9.33 10.23 23.29
C TYR A 394 8.34 11.37 23.31
N LYS A 395 7.94 11.81 24.50
CA LYS A 395 7.12 13.02 24.67
C LYS A 395 7.63 13.86 25.84
N GLY A 396 8.08 15.08 25.58
CA GLY A 396 8.48 16.01 26.66
C GLY A 396 9.58 15.47 27.58
N GLY A 397 10.42 14.56 27.10
CA GLY A 397 11.47 13.89 27.87
C GLY A 397 11.05 12.56 28.53
N GLU A 398 9.76 12.21 28.51
CA GLU A 398 9.26 10.89 28.88
C GLU A 398 9.48 9.89 27.74
N VAL A 399 9.63 8.61 28.09
CA VAL A 399 9.92 7.52 27.16
C VAL A 399 8.85 6.44 27.33
N TYR A 400 8.32 5.98 26.20
CA TYR A 400 7.29 4.95 26.13
C TYR A 400 7.80 3.81 25.26
N ASP A 401 7.70 2.59 25.78
CA ASP A 401 7.93 1.41 24.96
C ASP A 401 6.70 1.23 24.06
N ILE A 402 6.92 1.32 22.74
CA ILE A 402 5.88 1.11 21.74
C ILE A 402 5.94 -0.34 21.29
N PHE A 403 7.13 -0.78 20.86
CA PHE A 403 7.40 -2.18 20.54
C PHE A 403 8.52 -2.74 21.41
N VAL A 404 8.33 -3.97 21.88
CA VAL A 404 9.33 -4.85 22.50
C VAL A 404 9.32 -6.18 21.75
N ASP A 405 10.49 -6.65 21.33
CA ASP A 405 10.64 -7.89 20.55
C ASP A 405 9.67 -7.95 19.35
N GLY A 406 9.64 -6.87 18.58
CA GLY A 406 8.84 -6.74 17.36
C GLY A 406 7.33 -6.60 17.57
N ASN A 407 6.83 -6.48 18.80
CA ASN A 407 5.39 -6.46 19.08
C ASN A 407 5.01 -5.33 20.03
N TRP A 408 3.74 -4.91 20.02
CA TRP A 408 3.20 -3.92 20.96
C TRP A 408 3.56 -4.27 22.42
N ALA A 409 4.09 -3.29 23.15
CA ALA A 409 4.61 -3.44 24.52
C ALA A 409 3.56 -3.68 25.61
#